data_AF-A0A3M0WRE8-F1
#
_entry.id   AF-A0A3M0WRE8-F1
#
_cell.length_a   1.000
_cell.length_b   1.000
_cell.length_c   1.000
_cell.angle_alpha   90.00
_cell.angle_beta   90.00
_cell.angle_gamma   90.00
#
_symmetry.space_group_name_H-M   'P 1'
#
loop_
_entity.id
_entity.type
_entity.pdbx_description
1 polymer ?
#
loop_
_entity_poly.entity_id
_entity_poly.type
_entity_poly.pdbx_seq_one_letter_code
_entity_poly.pdbx_strand_id
1 'polypeptide(L)'
;MVQVIGEFDLFGLEEIAMGVAKLLDKYPCKAIINDLRQAKLTDDVMAIYNMPKVAALAGIKKPLMRALVVKKKTGQYRFLETVFINQGHAVKLFESMDEATAWVNEQRN
;
A
#
# COMPACT_ATOMS: atom_id res chain seq x y z
N MET A 1 -3.46 2.01 -10.64
CA MET A 1 -2.25 1.39 -10.06
C MET A 1 -1.31 2.51 -9.64
N VAL A 2 -0.55 2.33 -8.56
CA VAL A 2 0.46 3.28 -8.06
C VAL A 2 1.80 2.58 -8.05
N GLN A 3 2.76 3.09 -8.81
CA GLN A 3 4.12 2.56 -8.84
C GLN A 3 5.00 3.37 -7.88
N VAL A 4 5.82 2.67 -7.09
CA VAL A 4 6.77 3.26 -6.14
C VAL A 4 8.18 2.86 -6.56
N ILE A 5 9.06 3.85 -6.67
CA ILE A 5 10.44 3.68 -7.14
C ILE A 5 11.36 4.37 -6.14
N GLY A 6 12.44 3.70 -5.74
CA GLY A 6 13.41 4.25 -4.78
C GLY A 6 13.09 3.92 -3.33
N GLU A 7 13.53 4.76 -2.40
CA GLU A 7 13.31 4.55 -0.96
C GLU A 7 11.82 4.71 -0.61
N PHE A 8 11.31 3.79 0.18
CA PHE A 8 9.93 3.79 0.67
C PHE A 8 9.94 3.84 2.20
N ASP A 9 10.02 5.07 2.70
CA ASP A 9 9.99 5.44 4.11
C ASP A 9 8.73 6.27 4.41
N LEU A 10 8.69 6.94 5.58
CA LEU A 10 7.54 7.77 5.95
C LEU A 10 7.33 8.98 5.02
N PHE A 11 8.41 9.59 4.54
CA PHE A 11 8.34 10.76 3.66
C PHE A 11 7.81 10.35 2.28
N GLY A 12 8.40 9.30 1.69
CA GLY A 12 7.92 8.76 0.42
C GLY A 12 6.47 8.29 0.51
N LEU A 13 6.08 7.66 1.63
CA LEU A 13 4.69 7.27 1.86
C LEU A 13 3.75 8.46 1.93
N GLU A 14 4.11 9.54 2.62
CA GLU A 14 3.27 10.74 2.73
C GLU A 14 2.97 11.33 1.35
N GLU A 15 4.00 11.51 0.52
CA GLU A 15 3.84 12.01 -0.85
C GLU A 15 2.91 11.13 -1.68
N ILE A 16 3.12 9.82 -1.62
CA ILE A 16 2.27 8.84 -2.32
C ILE A 16 0.84 8.90 -1.80
N ALA A 17 0.65 8.93 -0.49
CA ALA A 17 -0.66 8.93 0.14
C ALA A 17 -1.46 10.19 -0.19
N MET A 18 -0.83 11.36 -0.25
CA MET A 18 -1.47 12.60 -0.71
C MET A 18 -1.92 12.50 -2.18
N GLY A 19 -1.07 11.94 -3.05
CA GLY A 19 -1.41 11.71 -4.45
C GLY A 19 -2.58 10.74 -4.60
N VAL A 20 -2.58 9.65 -3.83
CA VAL A 20 -3.66 8.67 -3.79
C VAL A 20 -4.95 9.28 -3.24
N ALA A 21 -4.91 10.05 -2.16
CA ALA A 21 -6.08 10.69 -1.58
C ALA A 21 -6.80 11.57 -2.60
N LYS A 22 -6.03 12.39 -3.36
CA LYS A 22 -6.58 13.20 -4.46
C LYS A 22 -7.24 12.36 -5.55
N LEU A 23 -6.70 11.16 -5.85
CA LEU A 23 -7.33 10.25 -6.81
C LEU A 23 -8.60 9.62 -6.26
N LEU A 24 -8.63 9.27 -4.98
CA LEU A 24 -9.81 8.70 -4.31
C LEU A 24 -10.95 9.70 -4.16
N ASP A 25 -10.63 10.99 -4.04
CA ASP A 25 -11.64 12.06 -4.04
C ASP A 25 -12.27 12.25 -5.43
N LYS A 26 -11.50 12.01 -6.49
CA LYS A 26 -11.97 12.17 -7.89
C LYS A 26 -12.66 10.92 -8.43
N TYR A 27 -12.21 9.74 -8.02
CA TYR A 27 -12.66 8.46 -8.53
C TYR A 27 -13.05 7.55 -7.37
N PRO A 28 -14.25 6.93 -7.39
CA PRO A 28 -14.73 6.07 -6.31
C PRO A 28 -14.05 4.69 -6.31
N CYS A 29 -12.72 4.68 -6.24
CA CYS A 29 -11.90 3.49 -6.17
C CYS A 29 -11.85 2.99 -4.73
N LYS A 30 -12.20 1.72 -4.49
CA LYS A 30 -12.04 1.06 -3.18
C LYS A 30 -10.79 0.18 -3.11
N ALA A 31 -10.10 0.02 -4.23
CA ALA A 31 -9.01 -0.91 -4.42
C ALA A 31 -7.83 -0.26 -5.13
N ILE A 32 -6.62 -0.54 -4.65
CA ILE A 32 -5.37 -0.02 -5.19
C ILE A 32 -4.36 -1.16 -5.33
N ILE A 33 -3.68 -1.21 -6.47
CA ILE A 33 -2.46 -2.00 -6.63
C ILE A 33 -1.28 -1.06 -6.42
N ASN A 34 -0.45 -1.37 -5.44
CA ASN A 34 0.82 -0.71 -5.16
C ASN A 34 1.95 -1.58 -5.71
N ASP A 35 2.60 -1.13 -6.78
CA ASP A 35 3.78 -1.80 -7.34
C ASP A 35 5.04 -1.27 -6.64
N LEU A 36 5.59 -2.11 -5.75
CA LEU A 36 6.75 -1.84 -4.92
C LEU A 36 7.98 -2.64 -5.40
N ARG A 37 7.95 -3.25 -6.60
CA ARG A 37 9.06 -4.09 -7.09
C ARG A 37 10.36 -3.31 -7.31
N GLN A 38 10.26 -2.00 -7.51
CA GLN A 38 11.40 -1.07 -7.61
C GLN A 38 11.55 -0.17 -6.38
N ALA A 39 10.80 -0.46 -5.32
CA ALA A 39 10.89 0.24 -4.05
C ALA A 39 11.77 -0.53 -3.07
N LYS A 40 12.47 0.21 -2.22
CA LYS A 40 13.20 -0.30 -1.08
C LYS A 40 12.51 0.18 0.19
N LEU A 41 11.77 -0.71 0.83
CA LEU A 41 11.12 -0.42 2.11
C LEU A 41 12.19 -0.18 3.18
N THR A 42 11.99 0.84 4.01
CA THR A 42 12.85 1.12 5.17
C THR A 42 12.98 -0.11 6.09
N ASP A 43 14.16 -0.31 6.67
CA ASP A 43 14.41 -1.34 7.69
C ASP A 43 13.98 -0.91 9.10
N ASP A 44 13.59 0.35 9.28
CA ASP A 44 13.07 0.86 10.55
C ASP A 44 11.64 0.34 10.81
N VAL A 45 11.53 -0.62 11.71
CA VAL A 45 10.27 -1.22 12.15
C VAL A 45 9.32 -0.15 12.72
N MET A 46 9.83 0.85 13.45
CA MET A 46 9.00 1.92 13.99
C MET A 46 8.47 2.83 12.88
N ALA A 47 9.26 3.07 11.83
CA ALA A 47 8.78 3.76 10.65
C ALA A 47 7.65 2.97 9.99
N ILE A 48 7.82 1.67 9.74
CA ILE A 48 6.77 0.82 9.15
C ILE A 48 5.50 0.82 10.01
N TYR A 49 5.63 0.71 11.33
CA TYR A 49 4.49 0.73 12.26
C TYR A 49 3.68 2.04 12.18
N ASN A 50 4.35 3.17 11.96
CA ASN A 50 3.70 4.48 11.86
C ASN A 50 3.11 4.78 10.47
N MET A 51 3.39 3.96 9.46
CA MET A 51 2.92 4.18 8.08
C MET A 51 1.39 4.35 7.96
N PRO A 52 0.53 3.54 8.61
CA PRO A 52 -0.91 3.73 8.52
C PRO A 52 -1.37 5.09 9.06
N LYS A 53 -0.74 5.57 10.16
CA LYS A 53 -1.04 6.89 10.74
C LYS A 53 -0.67 8.01 9.76
N VAL A 54 0.51 7.94 9.14
CA VAL A 54 0.96 8.90 8.14
C VAL A 54 0.02 8.90 6.93
N ALA A 55 -0.37 7.73 6.43
CA ALA A 55 -1.32 7.62 5.33
C ALA A 55 -2.69 8.25 5.66
N ALA A 56 -3.18 8.06 6.88
CA ALA A 56 -4.44 8.66 7.35
C ALA A 56 -4.34 10.19 7.41
N LEU A 57 -3.24 10.73 7.98
CA LEU A 57 -2.97 12.17 8.03
C LEU A 57 -2.85 12.79 6.63
N ALA A 58 -2.30 12.05 5.68
CA ALA A 58 -2.19 12.45 4.27
C ALA A 58 -3.51 12.35 3.48
N GLY A 59 -4.62 11.95 4.11
CA GLY A 59 -5.96 11.99 3.52
C GLY A 59 -6.57 10.65 3.14
N ILE A 60 -5.93 9.52 3.48
CA ILE A 60 -6.55 8.19 3.33
C ILE A 60 -7.58 7.98 4.46
N LYS A 61 -8.79 8.50 4.26
CA LYS A 61 -9.83 8.58 5.30
C LYS A 61 -10.58 7.28 5.57
N LYS A 62 -10.56 6.33 4.63
CA LYS A 62 -11.33 5.09 4.69
C LYS A 62 -10.41 3.89 4.50
N PRO A 63 -10.74 2.74 5.11
CA PRO A 63 -10.09 1.50 4.77
C PRO A 63 -10.18 1.21 3.27
N LEU A 64 -9.09 0.71 2.72
CA LEU A 64 -8.92 0.40 1.31
C LEU A 64 -8.46 -1.03 1.15
N MET A 65 -8.83 -1.64 0.03
CA MET A 65 -8.20 -2.85 -0.44
C MET A 65 -6.87 -2.50 -1.14
N ARG A 66 -5.78 -3.14 -0.74
CA ARG A 66 -4.42 -2.88 -1.25
C ARG A 66 -3.75 -4.19 -1.65
N ALA A 67 -3.43 -4.33 -2.92
CA ALA A 67 -2.54 -5.38 -3.40
C ALA A 67 -1.12 -4.81 -3.48
N LEU A 68 -0.20 -5.32 -2.66
CA LEU A 68 1.20 -4.88 -2.67
C LEU A 68 2.01 -5.87 -3.51
N VAL A 69 2.50 -5.43 -4.66
CA VAL A 69 3.34 -6.24 -5.54
C VAL A 69 4.80 -5.94 -5.22
N VAL A 70 5.54 -6.94 -4.73
CA VAL A 70 6.92 -6.80 -4.28
C VAL A 70 7.83 -7.73 -5.05
N LYS A 71 9.14 -7.42 -5.12
CA LYS A 71 10.11 -8.32 -5.77
C LYS A 71 10.31 -9.62 -4.99
N LYS A 72 10.23 -9.55 -3.66
CA LYS A 72 10.33 -10.68 -2.73
C LYS A 72 9.56 -10.36 -1.45
N LYS A 73 8.80 -11.33 -0.93
CA LYS A 73 8.09 -11.22 0.35
C LYS A 73 9.07 -11.31 1.54
N THR A 74 9.58 -10.16 2.00
CA THR A 74 10.44 -10.07 3.19
C THR A 74 9.64 -9.95 4.49
N GLY A 75 10.31 -10.03 5.64
CA GLY A 75 9.69 -9.82 6.96
C GLY A 75 9.09 -8.41 7.11
N GLN A 76 9.78 -7.40 6.60
CA GLN A 76 9.35 -6.00 6.61
C GLN A 76 8.06 -5.80 5.80
N TYR A 77 7.96 -6.41 4.61
CA TYR A 77 6.73 -6.35 3.81
C TYR A 77 5.55 -7.08 4.47
N ARG A 78 5.79 -8.22 5.13
CA ARG A 78 4.76 -8.93 5.91
C ARG A 78 4.32 -8.11 7.13
N PHE A 79 5.26 -7.41 7.75
CA PHE A 79 4.95 -6.50 8.84
C PHE A 79 4.12 -5.31 8.35
N LEU A 80 4.49 -4.70 7.22
CA LEU A 80 3.72 -3.65 6.54
C LEU A 80 2.28 -4.10 6.25
N GLU A 81 2.10 -5.29 5.68
CA GLU A 81 0.78 -5.90 5.44
C GLU A 81 -0.03 -5.99 6.74
N THR A 82 0.58 -6.53 7.80
CA THR A 82 -0.04 -6.71 9.11
C THR A 82 -0.47 -5.39 9.75
N VAL A 83 0.39 -4.37 9.74
CA VAL A 83 0.07 -3.08 10.38
C VAL A 83 -1.09 -2.37 9.69
N PHE A 84 -1.20 -2.46 8.35
CA PHE A 84 -2.36 -1.90 7.65
C PHE A 84 -3.63 -2.74 7.86
N ILE A 85 -3.53 -4.08 7.91
CA ILE A 85 -4.66 -4.95 8.25
C ILE A 85 -5.22 -4.60 9.63
N ASN A 86 -4.37 -4.40 10.62
CA ASN A 86 -4.77 -4.02 11.98
C ASN A 86 -5.47 -2.65 12.05
N GLN A 87 -5.35 -1.82 11.00
CA GLN A 87 -6.06 -0.55 10.86
C GLN A 87 -7.32 -0.66 9.98
N GLY A 88 -7.78 -1.90 9.73
CA GLY A 88 -9.01 -2.19 8.99
C GLY A 88 -8.86 -2.28 7.48
N HIS A 89 -7.66 -2.10 6.92
CA HIS A 89 -7.44 -2.29 5.48
C HIS A 89 -7.50 -3.77 5.10
N ALA A 90 -7.90 -4.06 3.86
CA ALA A 90 -7.72 -5.38 3.27
C ALA A 90 -6.41 -5.37 2.47
N VAL A 91 -5.33 -5.91 3.02
CA VAL A 91 -4.02 -5.89 2.37
C VAL A 91 -3.57 -7.31 2.04
N LYS A 92 -2.96 -7.49 0.86
CA LYS A 92 -2.35 -8.76 0.47
C LYS A 92 -1.07 -8.55 -0.33
N LEU A 93 -0.01 -9.29 0.03
CA LEU A 93 1.28 -9.32 -0.68
C LEU A 93 1.27 -10.28 -1.89
N PHE A 94 1.82 -9.81 -3.00
CA PHE A 94 2.01 -10.57 -4.24
C PHE A 94 3.42 -10.40 -4.78
N GLU A 95 3.92 -11.40 -5.51
CA GLU A 95 5.15 -11.28 -6.31
C GLU A 95 4.85 -11.17 -7.82
N SER A 96 3.61 -11.50 -8.21
CA SER A 96 3.09 -11.36 -9.56
C SER A 96 2.07 -10.24 -9.67
N MET A 97 2.19 -9.42 -10.73
CA MET A 97 1.19 -8.41 -11.07
C MET A 97 -0.14 -9.05 -11.48
N ASP A 98 -0.09 -10.20 -12.13
CA ASP A 98 -1.27 -10.90 -12.64
C ASP A 98 -2.10 -11.44 -11.48
N GLU A 99 -1.46 -12.04 -10.48
CA GLU A 99 -2.14 -12.52 -9.25
C GLU A 99 -2.77 -11.35 -8.46
N ALA A 100 -2.05 -10.23 -8.34
CA ALA A 100 -2.56 -9.04 -7.66
C ALA A 100 -3.79 -8.47 -8.38
N THR A 101 -3.74 -8.44 -9.70
CA THR A 101 -4.84 -7.94 -10.54
C THR A 101 -6.05 -8.87 -10.47
N ALA A 102 -5.85 -10.18 -10.54
CA ALA A 102 -6.90 -11.18 -10.39
C ALA A 102 -7.61 -11.01 -9.03
N TRP A 103 -6.84 -10.94 -7.95
CA TRP A 103 -7.40 -10.75 -6.61
C TRP A 103 -8.19 -9.44 -6.46
N VAL A 104 -7.70 -8.33 -7.02
CA VAL A 104 -8.44 -7.05 -6.99
C VAL A 104 -9.75 -7.13 -7.78
N ASN A 105 -9.76 -7.85 -8.90
CA ASN A 105 -10.95 -7.98 -9.75
C ASN A 105 -11.99 -8.94 -9.17
N GLU A 106 -11.56 -10.03 -8.51
CA GLU A 106 -12.48 -10.97 -7.83
C GLU A 106 -13.33 -10.29 -6.75
N GLN A 107 -12.76 -9.31 -6.04
CA GLN A 107 -13.44 -8.59 -4.95
C GLN A 107 -14.33 -7.44 -5.44
N ARG A 108 -14.38 -7.18 -6.75
CA ARG A 108 -15.25 -6.16 -7.37
C ARG A 108 -16.59 -6.71 -7.84
N ASN A 109 -16.73 -8.04 -7.89
CA ASN A 109 -17.96 -8.77 -8.19
C ASN A 109 -18.72 -9.09 -6.89
#